data_AF-A0AAV9P5F0-F1
#
_entry.id   AF-A0AAV9P5F0-F1
#
_cell.length_a   1.000
_cell.length_b   1.000
_cell.length_c   1.000
_cell.angle_alpha   90.00
_cell.angle_beta   90.00
_cell.angle_gamma   90.00
#
_symmetry.space_group_name_H-M   'P 1'
#
loop_
_entity.id
_entity.type
_entity.pdbx_description
1 polymer ?
#
loop_
_entity_poly.entity_id
_entity_poly.type
_entity_poly.pdbx_seq_one_letter_code
_entity_poly.pdbx_strand_id
1 'polypeptide(L)'
;MAEEMANVVYGSNIIERVGVPDLNETRRICWEIYMNQRGIFEDEPPRSSAYEAALESAIDAGQVNRSRRDRQEVANHAAAFVYMTNKVVKSNEPFGDQLIRETHRILCNKVDADNGDTTRPYQDYAGLYRSIDGRDNVMAGNTGFVRASKVASAMTRFIEELNETIRMAEKEQTLDPFFIAAHACGEFVNIHPFIDGNGRPCRLILNTILLKYAGIVAPIGEDQAERKEYLSIPKRRSTDEDGNGALSSSTVRKSLRRLKEVTAKLVIEDEREELSLVLTAGWLCFKCQRSCLCAGI
;
A
#
# COMPACT_ATOMS: atom_id res chain seq x y z
N MET A 1 -11.16 0.99 10.46
CA MET A 1 -10.91 1.07 9.00
C MET A 1 -10.36 2.40 8.50
N ALA A 2 -11.14 3.50 8.42
CA ALA A 2 -10.62 4.76 7.84
C ALA A 2 -9.39 5.33 8.60
N GLU A 3 -9.42 5.23 9.93
CA GLU A 3 -8.28 5.60 10.78
C GLU A 3 -7.06 4.69 10.55
N GLU A 4 -7.25 3.37 10.44
CA GLU A 4 -6.17 2.42 10.16
C GLU A 4 -5.56 2.63 8.77
N MET A 5 -6.38 2.96 7.76
CA MET A 5 -5.89 3.35 6.44
C MET A 5 -5.05 4.63 6.49
N ALA A 6 -5.40 5.58 7.35
CA ALA A 6 -4.57 6.77 7.59
C ALA A 6 -3.24 6.42 8.29
N ASN A 7 -3.25 5.45 9.22
CA ASN A 7 -2.02 4.93 9.84
C ASN A 7 -1.12 4.22 8.82
N VAL A 8 -1.70 3.50 7.85
CA VAL A 8 -0.96 2.92 6.71
C VAL A 8 -0.28 4.03 5.90
N VAL A 9 -1.01 5.08 5.55
CA VAL A 9 -0.47 6.24 4.82
C VAL A 9 0.67 6.89 5.60
N TYR A 10 0.47 7.13 6.90
CA TYR A 10 1.47 7.69 7.79
C TYR A 10 2.75 6.82 7.82
N GLY A 11 2.66 5.58 8.30
CA GLY A 11 3.81 4.71 8.45
C GLY A 11 4.56 4.49 7.14
N SER A 12 3.81 4.32 6.04
CA SER A 12 4.38 4.18 4.71
C SER A 12 5.16 5.41 4.24
N ASN A 13 4.71 6.63 4.54
CA ASN A 13 5.42 7.86 4.19
C ASN A 13 6.65 8.06 5.09
N ILE A 14 6.52 7.78 6.40
CA ILE A 14 7.64 7.91 7.34
C ILE A 14 8.79 6.94 7.00
N ILE A 15 8.49 5.73 6.52
CA ILE A 15 9.51 4.79 6.01
C ILE A 15 10.38 5.44 4.93
N GLU A 16 9.79 6.19 4.01
CA GLU A 16 10.50 6.89 2.92
C GLU A 16 11.07 8.26 3.33
N ARG A 17 10.89 8.69 4.60
CA ARG A 17 11.29 10.03 5.10
C ARG A 17 10.57 11.18 4.38
N VAL A 18 9.35 10.93 3.93
CA VAL A 18 8.51 11.90 3.24
C VAL A 18 7.23 12.18 4.02
N GLY A 19 6.51 13.22 3.63
CA GLY A 19 5.23 13.56 4.23
C GLY A 19 5.34 14.17 5.62
N VAL A 20 4.21 14.15 6.34
CA VAL A 20 4.02 14.85 7.61
C VAL A 20 4.32 13.89 8.78
N PRO A 21 5.39 14.06 9.59
CA PRO A 21 5.67 13.21 10.76
C PRO A 21 4.77 13.46 11.98
N ASP A 22 3.63 14.10 11.80
CA ASP A 22 2.60 14.26 12.83
C ASP A 22 1.41 13.41 12.39
N LEU A 23 1.14 12.36 13.15
CA LEU A 23 0.09 11.40 12.82
C LEU A 23 -1.30 12.04 12.80
N ASN A 24 -1.58 13.02 13.67
CA ASN A 24 -2.88 13.68 13.72
C ASN A 24 -3.12 14.53 12.47
N GLU A 25 -2.10 15.25 12.01
CA GLU A 25 -2.20 16.02 10.76
C GLU A 25 -2.30 15.09 9.54
N THR A 26 -1.57 13.96 9.52
CA THR A 26 -1.75 12.94 8.47
C THR A 26 -3.17 12.38 8.48
N ARG A 27 -3.71 12.01 9.64
CA ARG A 27 -5.09 11.54 9.80
C ARG A 27 -6.10 12.55 9.31
N ARG A 28 -5.88 13.84 9.60
CA ARG A 28 -6.75 14.93 9.14
C ARG A 28 -6.76 15.04 7.61
N ILE A 29 -5.59 15.06 6.97
CA ILE A 29 -5.48 15.10 5.50
C ILE A 29 -6.12 13.86 4.87
N CYS A 30 -5.84 12.67 5.42
CA CYS A 30 -6.45 11.42 4.98
C CYS A 30 -7.98 11.46 5.12
N TRP A 31 -8.49 11.96 6.25
CA TRP A 31 -9.92 12.07 6.52
C TRP A 31 -10.62 12.98 5.51
N GLU A 32 -10.05 14.15 5.20
CA GLU A 32 -10.58 15.03 4.16
C GLU A 32 -10.70 14.30 2.82
N ILE A 33 -9.68 13.52 2.45
CA ILE A 33 -9.69 12.77 1.20
C ILE A 33 -10.74 11.67 1.25
N TYR A 34 -10.77 10.85 2.31
CA TYR A 34 -11.71 9.74 2.43
C TYR A 34 -13.17 10.18 2.58
N MET A 35 -13.45 11.30 3.24
CA MET A 35 -14.81 11.80 3.48
C MET A 35 -15.36 12.65 2.33
N ASN A 36 -14.52 13.45 1.65
CA ASN A 36 -14.91 14.08 0.39
C ASN A 36 -15.15 13.05 -0.73
N GLN A 37 -14.85 11.78 -0.47
CA GLN A 37 -15.14 10.63 -1.34
C GLN A 37 -16.38 9.82 -0.91
N ARG A 38 -17.30 10.38 -0.11
CA ARG A 38 -18.67 9.82 0.03
C ARG A 38 -19.42 9.93 -1.32
N GLY A 39 -19.12 9.00 -2.23
CA GLY A 39 -19.80 8.85 -3.53
C GLY A 39 -19.04 9.29 -4.78
N ILE A 40 -17.79 9.78 -4.69
CA ILE A 40 -17.05 10.34 -5.85
C ILE A 40 -15.85 9.46 -6.22
N PHE A 41 -16.15 8.23 -6.66
CA PHE A 41 -15.41 7.46 -7.68
C PHE A 41 -16.31 6.31 -8.15
N GLU A 42 -17.54 6.64 -8.52
CA GLU A 42 -18.12 5.96 -9.67
C GLU A 42 -17.53 6.68 -10.90
N ASP A 43 -16.57 6.02 -11.53
CA ASP A 43 -15.97 6.34 -12.84
C ASP A 43 -15.24 7.68 -13.09
N GLU A 44 -15.12 8.59 -12.12
CA GLU A 44 -14.34 9.83 -12.34
C GLU A 44 -12.84 9.50 -12.55
N PRO A 45 -12.24 9.81 -13.72
CA PRO A 45 -10.86 9.49 -14.00
C PRO A 45 -9.93 10.26 -13.06
N PRO A 46 -8.81 9.66 -12.61
CA PRO A 46 -7.71 10.45 -12.06
C PRO A 46 -7.38 11.60 -13.03
N ARG A 47 -7.20 12.84 -12.51
CA ARG A 47 -6.99 14.12 -13.27
C ARG A 47 -8.25 14.89 -13.71
N SER A 48 -9.45 14.57 -13.27
CA SER A 48 -10.54 15.51 -13.45
C SER A 48 -10.26 16.81 -12.68
N SER A 49 -10.83 17.93 -13.12
CA SER A 49 -10.75 19.19 -12.39
C SER A 49 -11.28 19.07 -10.95
N ALA A 50 -12.28 18.20 -10.75
CA ALA A 50 -12.82 17.87 -9.44
C ALA A 50 -11.80 17.13 -8.55
N TYR A 51 -11.07 16.16 -9.12
CA TYR A 51 -9.99 15.46 -8.41
C TYR A 51 -8.88 16.41 -7.95
N GLU A 52 -8.45 17.33 -8.83
CA GLU A 52 -7.41 18.30 -8.50
C GLU A 52 -7.85 19.29 -7.41
N ALA A 53 -9.09 19.77 -7.49
CA ALA A 53 -9.66 20.67 -6.47
C ALA A 53 -9.76 19.99 -5.09
N ALA A 54 -10.17 18.73 -5.04
CA ALA A 54 -10.23 17.96 -3.78
C ALA A 54 -8.84 17.78 -3.16
N LEU A 55 -7.83 17.54 -3.98
CA LEU A 55 -6.45 17.39 -3.54
C LEU A 55 -5.88 18.71 -2.99
N GLU A 56 -6.13 19.83 -3.66
CA GLU A 56 -5.69 21.15 -3.21
C GLU A 56 -6.37 21.59 -1.91
N SER A 57 -7.68 21.33 -1.79
CA SER A 57 -8.42 21.60 -0.55
C SER A 57 -7.84 20.86 0.65
N ALA A 58 -7.47 19.58 0.50
CA ALA A 58 -6.85 18.79 1.57
C ALA A 58 -5.47 19.32 1.99
N ILE A 59 -4.72 19.92 1.07
CA ILE A 59 -3.37 20.49 1.33
C ILE A 59 -3.47 21.83 2.05
N ASP A 60 -4.42 22.67 1.64
CA ASP A 60 -4.58 24.05 2.11
C ASP A 60 -5.30 24.13 3.47
N ALA A 61 -6.02 23.08 3.88
CA ALA A 61 -6.77 23.05 5.14
C ALA A 61 -5.90 23.16 6.41
N GLY A 62 -4.56 23.09 6.34
CA GLY A 62 -3.69 23.11 7.53
C GLY A 62 -3.01 24.44 7.83
N GLN A 63 -3.09 24.92 9.08
CA GLN A 63 -2.24 26.01 9.55
C GLN A 63 -0.94 25.50 10.19
N VAL A 64 0.17 26.20 9.90
CA VAL A 64 1.51 26.19 10.54
C VAL A 64 2.57 25.14 10.08
N ASN A 65 3.70 25.69 9.58
CA ASN A 65 5.10 25.20 9.52
C ASN A 65 5.45 23.76 9.07
N ARG A 66 4.88 23.26 7.97
CA ARG A 66 5.55 22.20 7.18
C ARG A 66 5.42 22.42 5.67
N SER A 67 6.34 21.85 4.90
CA SER A 67 6.45 22.16 3.48
C SER A 67 5.17 21.74 2.74
N ARG A 68 4.72 22.55 1.77
CA ARG A 68 3.56 22.22 0.90
C ARG A 68 3.74 20.85 0.22
N ARG A 69 5.00 20.47 -0.05
CA ARG A 69 5.39 19.16 -0.58
C ARG A 69 5.02 18.01 0.36
N ASP A 70 5.30 18.11 1.65
CA ASP A 70 5.00 17.05 2.62
C ASP A 70 3.49 16.74 2.68
N ARG A 71 2.67 17.80 2.70
CA ARG A 71 1.20 17.65 2.69
C ARG A 71 0.71 17.07 1.36
N GLN A 72 1.29 17.51 0.25
CA GLN A 72 1.01 16.94 -1.08
C GLN A 72 1.30 15.43 -1.11
N GLU A 73 2.41 14.98 -0.50
CA GLU A 73 2.76 13.56 -0.47
C GLU A 73 1.83 12.71 0.41
N VAL A 74 1.32 13.26 1.52
CA VAL A 74 0.26 12.61 2.30
C VAL A 74 -1.03 12.52 1.50
N ALA A 75 -1.42 13.61 0.88
CA ALA A 75 -2.65 13.70 0.11
C ALA A 75 -2.64 12.75 -1.10
N ASN A 76 -1.54 12.74 -1.86
CA ASN A 76 -1.33 11.82 -2.97
C ASN A 76 -1.40 10.35 -2.53
N HIS A 77 -0.83 10.02 -1.37
CA HIS A 77 -0.86 8.66 -0.87
C HIS A 77 -2.29 8.22 -0.53
N ALA A 78 -3.03 9.03 0.22
CA ALA A 78 -4.41 8.74 0.54
C ALA A 78 -5.26 8.57 -0.73
N ALA A 79 -5.08 9.44 -1.73
CA ALA A 79 -5.76 9.35 -3.02
C ALA A 79 -5.39 8.07 -3.80
N ALA A 80 -4.11 7.70 -3.83
CA ALA A 80 -3.65 6.47 -4.48
C ALA A 80 -4.22 5.21 -3.81
N PHE A 81 -4.31 5.21 -2.48
CA PHE A 81 -4.88 4.09 -1.73
C PHE A 81 -6.37 3.91 -2.06
N VAL A 82 -7.12 5.01 -2.09
CA VAL A 82 -8.54 4.99 -2.51
C VAL A 82 -8.69 4.50 -3.94
N TYR A 83 -7.89 5.04 -4.87
CA TYR A 83 -7.94 4.62 -6.27
C TYR A 83 -7.73 3.11 -6.42
N MET A 84 -6.69 2.55 -5.80
CA MET A 84 -6.39 1.12 -5.88
C MET A 84 -7.47 0.25 -5.22
N THR A 85 -7.96 0.65 -4.04
CA THR A 85 -8.98 -0.11 -3.32
C THR A 85 -10.34 -0.05 -3.99
N ASN A 86 -10.73 1.08 -4.57
CA ASN A 86 -11.95 1.16 -5.37
C ASN A 86 -11.90 0.21 -6.57
N LYS A 87 -10.76 0.15 -7.27
CA LYS A 87 -10.60 -0.75 -8.42
C LYS A 87 -10.60 -2.23 -8.01
N VAL A 88 -9.78 -2.61 -7.03
CA VAL A 88 -9.55 -4.03 -6.71
C VAL A 88 -10.54 -4.60 -5.72
N VAL A 89 -10.94 -3.82 -4.70
CA VAL A 89 -11.84 -4.26 -3.62
C VAL A 89 -13.29 -3.99 -3.99
N LYS A 90 -13.64 -2.75 -4.38
CA LYS A 90 -15.04 -2.37 -4.67
C LYS A 90 -15.50 -2.89 -6.04
N SER A 91 -14.72 -2.66 -7.10
CA SER A 91 -15.07 -3.07 -8.46
C SER A 91 -14.63 -4.50 -8.82
N ASN A 92 -13.96 -5.19 -7.90
CA ASN A 92 -13.45 -6.55 -8.09
C ASN A 92 -12.56 -6.71 -9.34
N GLU A 93 -11.86 -5.66 -9.76
CA GLU A 93 -10.94 -5.73 -10.90
C GLU A 93 -9.66 -6.51 -10.51
N PRO A 94 -9.09 -7.32 -11.42
CA PRO A 94 -7.79 -7.95 -11.18
C PRO A 94 -6.67 -6.90 -11.16
N PHE A 95 -5.50 -7.27 -10.62
CA PHE A 95 -4.33 -6.39 -10.72
C PHE A 95 -3.92 -6.26 -12.19
N GLY A 96 -3.58 -5.05 -12.62
CA GLY A 96 -3.21 -4.75 -14.00
C GLY A 96 -2.09 -3.72 -14.09
N ASP A 97 -1.43 -3.67 -15.25
CA ASP A 97 -0.30 -2.76 -15.49
C ASP A 97 -0.74 -1.29 -15.32
N GLN A 98 -1.87 -0.94 -15.93
CA GLN A 98 -2.46 0.39 -15.82
C GLN A 98 -2.80 0.77 -14.37
N LEU A 99 -3.34 -0.17 -13.57
CA LEU A 99 -3.63 0.07 -12.16
C LEU A 99 -2.37 0.46 -11.39
N ILE A 100 -1.28 -0.30 -11.55
CA ILE A 100 -0.02 -0.08 -10.84
C ILE A 100 0.62 1.25 -11.27
N ARG A 101 0.69 1.49 -12.58
CA ARG A 101 1.29 2.72 -13.14
C ARG A 101 0.49 3.95 -12.75
N GLU A 102 -0.84 3.87 -12.79
CA GLU A 102 -1.70 4.98 -12.41
C GLU A 102 -1.64 5.28 -10.91
N THR A 103 -1.57 4.24 -10.06
CA THR A 103 -1.32 4.40 -8.62
C THR A 103 -0.01 5.12 -8.36
N HIS A 104 1.08 4.70 -9.02
CA HIS A 104 2.38 5.37 -8.90
C HIS A 104 2.32 6.82 -9.40
N ARG A 105 1.58 7.08 -10.47
CA ARG A 105 1.40 8.42 -11.00
C ARG A 105 0.69 9.34 -10.01
N ILE A 106 -0.36 8.86 -9.35
CA ILE A 106 -1.08 9.58 -8.31
C ILE A 106 -0.15 9.89 -7.13
N LEU A 107 0.63 8.90 -6.67
CA LEU A 107 1.60 9.07 -5.58
C LEU A 107 2.60 10.21 -5.83
N CYS A 108 3.09 10.32 -7.07
CA CYS A 108 4.12 11.27 -7.46
C CYS A 108 3.59 12.61 -8.00
N ASN A 109 2.27 12.83 -8.01
CA ASN A 109 1.68 14.03 -8.58
C ASN A 109 2.21 15.32 -7.92
N LYS A 110 2.78 16.25 -8.71
CA LYS A 110 3.41 17.50 -8.21
C LYS A 110 4.56 17.25 -7.20
N VAL A 111 5.20 16.08 -7.26
CA VAL A 111 6.34 15.71 -6.42
C VAL A 111 7.51 15.32 -7.31
N ASP A 112 8.43 16.24 -7.53
CA ASP A 112 9.62 15.98 -8.33
C ASP A 112 10.54 14.98 -7.61
N ALA A 113 11.20 14.11 -8.37
CA ALA A 113 12.19 13.19 -7.83
C ALA A 113 13.51 13.93 -7.68
N ASP A 114 14.15 13.79 -6.53
CA ASP A 114 15.46 14.37 -6.26
C ASP A 114 16.45 13.25 -5.95
N ASN A 115 17.36 13.00 -6.87
CA ASN A 115 18.37 11.96 -6.75
C ASN A 115 19.73 12.54 -6.29
N GLY A 116 19.76 13.78 -5.79
CA GLY A 116 20.94 14.47 -5.28
C GLY A 116 21.82 15.15 -6.33
N ASP A 117 21.80 14.68 -7.58
CA ASP A 117 22.58 15.25 -8.70
C ASP A 117 21.68 15.92 -9.76
N THR A 118 20.43 15.45 -9.88
CA THR A 118 19.43 16.02 -10.79
C THR A 118 18.03 15.94 -10.16
N THR A 119 17.26 17.01 -10.33
CA THR A 119 15.82 17.01 -10.08
C THR A 119 15.12 16.57 -11.36
N ARG A 120 14.31 15.51 -11.27
CA ARG A 120 13.48 15.04 -12.39
C ARG A 120 12.03 15.49 -12.15
N PRO A 121 11.47 16.36 -13.02
CA PRO A 121 10.08 16.76 -12.94
C PRO A 121 9.15 15.56 -12.87
N TYR A 122 8.10 15.63 -12.05
CA TYR A 122 7.18 14.50 -11.88
C TYR A 122 6.53 14.03 -13.18
N GLN A 123 6.31 14.93 -14.14
CA GLN A 123 5.76 14.61 -15.46
C GLN A 123 6.65 13.64 -16.25
N ASP A 124 7.95 13.61 -15.95
CA ASP A 124 8.93 12.83 -16.70
C ASP A 124 9.13 11.41 -16.13
N TYR A 125 8.54 11.09 -14.97
CA TYR A 125 8.73 9.78 -14.32
C TYR A 125 7.47 9.18 -13.67
N ALA A 126 6.50 10.00 -13.26
CA ALA A 126 5.31 9.53 -12.56
C ALA A 126 4.51 8.55 -13.45
N GLY A 127 4.27 7.34 -12.93
CA GLY A 127 3.62 6.25 -13.66
C GLY A 127 4.40 5.64 -14.84
N LEU A 128 5.67 5.97 -15.03
CA LEU A 128 6.51 5.41 -16.09
C LEU A 128 7.49 4.40 -15.52
N TYR A 129 7.51 3.19 -16.06
CA TYR A 129 8.60 2.27 -15.75
C TYR A 129 9.93 2.82 -16.24
N ARG A 130 11.00 2.56 -15.50
CA ARG A 130 12.35 2.96 -15.89
C ARG A 130 12.77 2.30 -17.20
N SER A 131 13.41 3.06 -18.08
CA SER A 131 13.83 2.63 -19.42
C SER A 131 15.35 2.71 -19.59
N ILE A 132 15.84 2.26 -20.76
CA ILE A 132 17.26 1.95 -21.05
C ILE A 132 18.12 3.21 -21.25
N ASP A 133 17.62 4.41 -20.99
CA ASP A 133 18.28 5.66 -21.39
C ASP A 133 19.50 6.02 -20.50
N GLY A 134 20.06 5.04 -19.78
CA GLY A 134 21.31 5.12 -19.03
C GLY A 134 21.25 5.94 -17.74
N ARG A 135 20.15 6.66 -17.48
CA ARG A 135 19.95 7.51 -16.29
C ARG A 135 19.12 6.87 -15.17
N ASP A 136 18.54 5.70 -15.42
CA ASP A 136 17.58 5.08 -14.49
C ASP A 136 18.15 3.81 -13.82
N ASN A 137 19.48 3.75 -13.64
CA ASN A 137 20.12 2.66 -12.90
C ASN A 137 19.87 2.85 -11.39
N VAL A 138 18.95 2.04 -10.87
CA VAL A 138 18.61 1.99 -9.44
C VAL A 138 19.43 0.91 -8.73
N MET A 139 19.93 1.24 -7.55
CA MET A 139 20.67 0.31 -6.69
C MET A 139 20.20 0.43 -5.25
N ALA A 140 20.26 -0.68 -4.52
CA ALA A 140 20.17 -0.68 -3.06
C ALA A 140 21.55 -1.06 -2.51
N GLY A 141 22.32 -0.08 -2.01
CA GLY A 141 23.72 -0.30 -1.65
C GLY A 141 24.54 -0.77 -2.86
N ASN A 142 25.28 -1.88 -2.72
CA ASN A 142 26.07 -2.47 -3.81
C ASN A 142 25.29 -3.48 -4.69
N THR A 143 23.97 -3.56 -4.53
CA THR A 143 23.12 -4.49 -5.29
C THR A 143 22.25 -3.75 -6.29
N GLY A 144 22.37 -4.12 -7.56
CA GLY A 144 21.46 -3.66 -8.61
C GLY A 144 20.10 -4.36 -8.50
N PHE A 145 19.05 -3.69 -9.00
CA PHE A 145 17.76 -4.33 -9.25
C PHE A 145 17.72 -4.97 -10.64
N VAL A 146 16.55 -5.52 -11.03
CA VAL A 146 16.29 -6.00 -12.41
C VAL A 146 16.77 -4.96 -13.42
N ARG A 147 17.33 -5.35 -14.57
CA ARG A 147 17.76 -4.34 -15.56
C ARG A 147 16.56 -3.58 -16.13
N ALA A 148 16.72 -2.28 -16.41
CA ALA A 148 15.63 -1.44 -16.92
C ALA A 148 14.99 -2.03 -18.19
N SER A 149 15.81 -2.62 -19.06
CA SER A 149 15.37 -3.33 -20.28
C SER A 149 14.44 -4.51 -20.04
N LYS A 150 14.41 -5.07 -18.83
CA LYS A 150 13.62 -6.24 -18.45
C LYS A 150 12.44 -5.90 -17.53
N VAL A 151 12.34 -4.66 -17.05
CA VAL A 151 11.29 -4.24 -16.10
C VAL A 151 9.90 -4.50 -16.67
N ALA A 152 9.64 -4.09 -17.91
CA ALA A 152 8.32 -4.26 -18.52
C ALA A 152 7.92 -5.75 -18.55
N SER A 153 8.80 -6.62 -19.05
CA SER A 153 8.53 -8.07 -19.07
C SER A 153 8.41 -8.69 -17.68
N ALA A 154 9.18 -8.20 -16.70
CA ALA A 154 9.12 -8.68 -15.33
C ALA A 154 7.80 -8.26 -14.65
N MET A 155 7.32 -7.05 -14.90
CA MET A 155 6.03 -6.55 -14.40
C MET A 155 4.86 -7.31 -15.02
N THR A 156 4.89 -7.57 -16.33
CA THR A 156 3.87 -8.40 -17.00
C THR A 156 3.77 -9.78 -16.33
N ARG A 157 4.91 -10.46 -16.18
CA ARG A 157 4.98 -11.77 -15.53
C ARG A 157 4.50 -11.72 -14.07
N PHE A 158 4.94 -10.73 -13.30
CA PHE A 158 4.50 -10.54 -11.91
C PHE A 158 2.98 -10.39 -11.80
N ILE A 159 2.35 -9.60 -12.67
CA ILE A 159 0.91 -9.38 -12.66
C ILE A 159 0.16 -10.66 -13.04
N GLU A 160 0.62 -11.37 -14.07
CA GLU A 160 0.04 -12.64 -14.50
C GLU A 160 0.11 -13.69 -13.38
N GLU A 161 1.30 -13.88 -12.80
CA GLU A 161 1.54 -14.82 -11.69
C GLU A 161 0.72 -14.47 -10.45
N LEU A 162 0.61 -13.18 -10.09
CA LEU A 162 -0.20 -12.72 -8.96
C LEU A 162 -1.69 -13.05 -9.16
N ASN A 163 -2.25 -12.68 -10.31
CA ASN A 163 -3.65 -12.93 -10.60
C ASN A 163 -3.95 -14.42 -10.70
N GLU A 164 -3.05 -15.22 -11.28
CA GLU A 164 -3.24 -16.66 -11.35
C GLU A 164 -3.14 -17.33 -9.98
N THR A 165 -2.18 -16.91 -9.13
CA THR A 165 -2.06 -17.38 -7.75
C THR A 165 -3.34 -17.11 -6.96
N ILE A 166 -3.90 -15.90 -7.08
CA ILE A 166 -5.17 -15.52 -6.45
C ILE A 166 -6.30 -16.41 -6.97
N ARG A 167 -6.47 -16.50 -8.29
CA ARG A 167 -7.56 -17.26 -8.93
C ARG A 167 -7.55 -18.73 -8.51
N MET A 168 -6.37 -19.35 -8.48
CA MET A 168 -6.20 -20.73 -8.08
C MET A 168 -6.49 -20.94 -6.58
N ALA A 169 -5.99 -20.04 -5.72
CA ALA A 169 -6.24 -20.12 -4.29
C ALA A 169 -7.72 -19.90 -3.93
N GLU A 170 -8.43 -19.03 -4.65
CA GLU A 170 -9.89 -18.87 -4.52
C GLU A 170 -10.63 -20.14 -4.95
N LYS A 171 -10.27 -20.70 -6.10
CA LYS A 171 -10.87 -21.92 -6.65
C LYS A 171 -10.70 -23.12 -5.73
N GLU A 172 -9.52 -23.26 -5.13
CA GLU A 172 -9.18 -24.38 -4.23
C GLU A 172 -9.58 -24.11 -2.77
N GLN A 173 -10.07 -22.92 -2.44
CA GLN A 173 -10.37 -22.47 -1.08
C GLN A 173 -9.15 -22.54 -0.13
N THR A 174 -7.97 -22.26 -0.67
CA THR A 174 -6.66 -22.31 0.03
C THR A 174 -6.02 -20.93 0.20
N LEU A 175 -6.78 -19.85 -0.01
CA LEU A 175 -6.29 -18.48 0.02
C LEU A 175 -5.76 -18.07 1.41
N ASP A 176 -4.44 -17.86 1.50
CA ASP A 176 -3.78 -17.18 2.63
C ASP A 176 -3.49 -15.72 2.21
N PRO A 177 -4.29 -14.74 2.69
CA PRO A 177 -4.15 -13.35 2.28
C PRO A 177 -2.82 -12.74 2.73
N PHE A 178 -2.26 -13.21 3.85
CA PHE A 178 -0.99 -12.73 4.36
C PHE A 178 0.17 -13.22 3.49
N PHE A 179 0.13 -14.48 3.06
CA PHE A 179 1.12 -15.02 2.15
C PHE A 179 1.09 -14.30 0.80
N ILE A 180 -0.08 -14.16 0.18
CA ILE A 180 -0.23 -13.49 -1.11
C ILE A 180 0.24 -12.03 -1.02
N ALA A 181 -0.15 -11.30 0.02
CA ALA A 181 0.24 -9.91 0.21
C ALA A 181 1.76 -9.74 0.41
N ALA A 182 2.37 -10.60 1.24
CA ALA A 182 3.80 -10.60 1.49
C ALA A 182 4.61 -10.99 0.24
N HIS A 183 4.14 -11.99 -0.50
CA HIS A 183 4.74 -12.43 -1.77
C HIS A 183 4.67 -11.30 -2.81
N ALA A 184 3.50 -10.71 -3.00
CA ALA A 184 3.28 -9.66 -3.99
C ALA A 184 4.17 -8.42 -3.75
N CYS A 185 4.22 -7.91 -2.52
CA CYS A 185 5.09 -6.78 -2.21
C CYS A 185 6.58 -7.17 -2.32
N GLY A 186 6.95 -8.38 -1.90
CA GLY A 186 8.33 -8.84 -2.09
C GLY A 186 8.77 -8.84 -3.56
N GLU A 187 7.94 -9.37 -4.47
CA GLU A 187 8.29 -9.48 -5.89
C GLU A 187 8.32 -8.10 -6.53
N PHE A 188 7.32 -7.26 -6.26
CA PHE A 188 7.26 -5.89 -6.74
C PHE A 188 8.50 -5.07 -6.34
N VAL A 189 8.92 -5.13 -5.06
CA VAL A 189 10.08 -4.35 -4.58
C VAL A 189 11.39 -4.83 -5.19
N ASN A 190 11.48 -6.12 -5.56
CA ASN A 190 12.65 -6.72 -6.21
C ASN A 190 12.73 -6.34 -7.70
N ILE A 191 11.59 -6.24 -8.38
CA ILE A 191 11.54 -5.70 -9.75
C ILE A 191 11.96 -4.23 -9.75
N HIS A 192 11.48 -3.47 -8.76
CA HIS A 192 11.76 -2.05 -8.58
C HIS A 192 11.45 -1.25 -9.86
N PRO A 193 10.20 -1.26 -10.33
CA PRO A 193 9.88 -0.89 -11.71
C PRO A 193 9.98 0.62 -12.00
N PHE A 194 9.90 1.47 -10.99
CA PHE A 194 9.98 2.94 -11.13
C PHE A 194 11.36 3.46 -10.75
N ILE A 195 11.70 4.68 -11.18
CA ILE A 195 12.97 5.31 -10.81
C ILE A 195 13.02 5.71 -9.33
N ASP A 196 11.88 6.08 -8.75
CA ASP A 196 11.72 6.47 -7.35
C ASP A 196 10.32 6.05 -6.86
N GLY A 197 10.08 6.11 -5.54
CA GLY A 197 8.76 5.94 -4.95
C GLY A 197 8.28 4.50 -4.81
N ASN A 198 9.05 3.49 -5.25
CA ASN A 198 8.67 2.07 -5.30
C ASN A 198 8.16 1.49 -3.96
N GLY A 199 8.60 2.00 -2.81
CA GLY A 199 8.15 1.50 -1.52
C GLY A 199 6.66 1.75 -1.26
N ARG A 200 6.11 2.89 -1.70
CA ARG A 200 4.71 3.28 -1.45
C ARG A 200 3.72 2.39 -2.24
N PRO A 201 3.86 2.18 -3.57
CA PRO A 201 3.05 1.22 -4.30
C PRO A 201 3.15 -0.21 -3.76
N CYS A 202 4.34 -0.65 -3.31
CA CYS A 202 4.50 -1.99 -2.70
C CYS A 202 3.57 -2.19 -1.50
N ARG A 203 3.55 -1.21 -0.60
CA ARG A 203 2.72 -1.24 0.62
C ARG A 203 1.24 -1.05 0.31
N LEU A 204 0.88 -0.32 -0.75
CA LEU A 204 -0.50 -0.23 -1.24
C LEU A 204 -0.98 -1.56 -1.84
N ILE A 205 -0.16 -2.26 -2.63
CA ILE A 205 -0.51 -3.60 -3.17
C ILE A 205 -0.77 -4.57 -2.01
N LEU A 206 0.15 -4.62 -1.04
CA LEU A 206 0.02 -5.45 0.15
C LEU A 206 -1.28 -5.15 0.91
N ASN A 207 -1.54 -3.87 1.23
CA ASN A 207 -2.72 -3.49 1.99
C ASN A 207 -4.02 -3.68 1.22
N THR A 208 -4.02 -3.53 -0.11
CA THR A 208 -5.19 -3.79 -0.94
C THR A 208 -5.55 -5.27 -0.94
N ILE A 209 -4.56 -6.17 -0.99
CA ILE A 209 -4.78 -7.63 -0.90
C ILE A 209 -5.34 -7.99 0.49
N LEU A 210 -4.74 -7.46 1.56
CA LEU A 210 -5.26 -7.70 2.92
C LEU A 210 -6.68 -7.17 3.10
N LEU A 211 -6.96 -5.98 2.59
CA LEU A 211 -8.29 -5.40 2.70
C LEU A 211 -9.32 -6.23 1.95
N LYS A 212 -9.00 -6.69 0.74
CA LYS A 212 -9.89 -7.52 -0.09
C LYS A 212 -10.23 -8.87 0.55
N TYR A 213 -9.22 -9.56 1.06
CA TYR A 213 -9.36 -10.97 1.42
C TYR A 213 -9.38 -11.25 2.92
N ALA A 214 -8.94 -10.30 3.74
CA ALA A 214 -8.96 -10.40 5.20
C ALA A 214 -9.77 -9.29 5.88
N GLY A 215 -10.22 -8.27 5.15
CA GLY A 215 -11.00 -7.15 5.72
C GLY A 215 -10.20 -6.24 6.65
N ILE A 216 -8.86 -6.32 6.61
CA ILE A 216 -7.95 -5.58 7.48
C ILE A 216 -6.88 -4.86 6.66
N VAL A 217 -6.22 -3.89 7.27
CA VAL A 217 -5.01 -3.26 6.75
C VAL A 217 -3.87 -3.43 7.76
N ALA A 218 -2.63 -3.41 7.30
CA ALA A 218 -1.43 -3.50 8.13
C ALA A 218 -0.65 -2.19 8.03
N PRO A 219 -0.78 -1.28 9.02
CA PRO A 219 0.06 -0.10 9.11
C PRO A 219 1.49 -0.53 9.47
N ILE A 220 2.45 -0.20 8.61
CA ILE A 220 3.86 -0.56 8.78
C ILE A 220 4.65 0.73 8.91
N GLY A 221 5.47 0.83 9.96
CA GLY A 221 6.39 1.95 10.16
C GLY A 221 5.85 3.09 11.02
N GLU A 222 4.85 2.81 11.86
CA GLU A 222 4.33 3.77 12.85
C GLU A 222 5.39 4.10 13.91
N ASP A 223 6.17 3.09 14.33
CA ASP A 223 7.29 3.27 15.25
C ASP A 223 8.67 3.04 14.60
N GLN A 224 9.70 3.57 15.26
CA GLN A 224 11.07 3.54 14.75
C GLN A 224 11.67 2.13 14.72
N ALA A 225 11.29 1.25 15.66
CA ALA A 225 11.79 -0.12 15.73
C ALA A 225 11.22 -0.95 14.57
N GLU A 226 9.92 -0.86 14.33
CA GLU A 226 9.23 -1.50 13.21
C GLU A 226 9.75 -1.02 11.87
N ARG A 227 10.03 0.28 11.74
CA ARG A 227 10.67 0.83 10.55
C ARG A 227 12.05 0.22 10.32
N LYS A 228 12.90 0.17 11.35
CA LYS A 228 14.24 -0.43 11.23
C LYS A 228 14.15 -1.91 10.86
N GLU A 229 13.20 -2.62 11.45
CA GLU A 229 12.96 -4.03 11.16
C GLU A 229 12.48 -4.24 9.72
N TYR A 230 11.48 -3.48 9.26
CA TYR A 230 11.01 -3.54 7.87
C TYR A 230 12.13 -3.26 6.87
N LEU A 231 12.94 -2.24 7.12
CA LEU A 231 14.10 -1.91 6.27
C LEU A 231 15.21 -2.96 6.33
N SER A 232 15.24 -3.80 7.37
CA SER A 232 16.19 -4.92 7.50
C SER A 232 15.79 -6.14 6.68
N ILE A 233 14.56 -6.20 6.16
CA ILE A 233 14.11 -7.30 5.31
C ILE A 233 14.97 -7.30 4.04
N PRO A 234 15.74 -8.39 3.79
CA PRO A 234 16.64 -8.42 2.66
C PRO A 234 15.85 -8.34 1.34
N LYS A 235 16.12 -7.30 0.56
CA LYS A 235 15.79 -7.29 -0.88
C LYS A 235 16.67 -8.33 -1.56
N ARG A 236 16.16 -9.07 -2.56
CA ARG A 236 16.95 -10.13 -3.22
C ARG A 236 18.27 -9.53 -3.73
N ARG A 237 19.38 -10.26 -3.53
CA ARG A 237 20.56 -10.12 -4.38
C ARG A 237 20.15 -10.66 -5.75
N SER A 238 20.02 -9.83 -6.77
CA SER A 238 19.88 -10.31 -8.14
C SER A 238 21.17 -11.00 -8.55
N THR A 239 21.30 -12.29 -8.24
CA THR A 239 22.31 -13.15 -8.87
C THR A 239 21.87 -13.54 -10.28
N ASP A 240 20.57 -13.51 -10.54
CA ASP A 240 19.98 -13.80 -11.85
C ASP A 240 19.57 -12.47 -12.47
N GLU A 241 20.33 -12.07 -13.48
CA GLU A 241 20.15 -10.83 -14.24
C GLU A 241 18.82 -10.74 -15.00
N ASP A 242 18.07 -11.85 -15.03
CA ASP A 242 16.82 -12.03 -15.76
C ASP A 242 15.56 -11.79 -14.92
N GLY A 243 15.69 -11.54 -13.61
CA GLY A 243 14.54 -11.37 -12.72
C GLY A 243 13.64 -12.61 -12.64
N ASN A 244 14.21 -13.80 -12.85
CA ASN A 244 13.50 -15.09 -12.95
C ASN A 244 13.48 -15.92 -11.66
N GLY A 245 13.96 -15.39 -10.54
CA GLY A 245 13.96 -16.14 -9.29
C GLY A 245 12.83 -15.71 -8.35
N ALA A 246 12.12 -16.68 -7.78
CA ALA A 246 11.17 -16.46 -6.69
C ALA A 246 11.88 -15.95 -5.43
N LEU A 247 11.32 -14.99 -4.68
CA LEU A 247 11.82 -14.61 -3.35
C LEU A 247 12.32 -15.82 -2.57
N SER A 248 13.48 -15.69 -1.92
CA SER A 248 13.93 -16.76 -1.04
C SER A 248 12.84 -17.00 -0.01
N SER A 249 12.52 -18.27 0.25
CA SER A 249 11.48 -18.61 1.23
C SER A 249 11.77 -17.99 2.60
N SER A 250 13.04 -17.67 2.89
CA SER A 250 13.45 -16.92 4.08
C SER A 250 12.96 -15.46 4.11
N THR A 251 12.99 -14.74 2.98
CA THR A 251 12.49 -13.36 2.89
C THR A 251 10.97 -13.34 3.00
N VAL A 252 10.27 -14.22 2.27
CA VAL A 252 8.80 -14.35 2.38
C VAL A 252 8.39 -14.71 3.80
N ARG A 253 9.08 -15.66 4.46
CA ARG A 253 8.78 -16.03 5.85
C ARG A 253 8.99 -14.89 6.85
N LYS A 254 10.04 -14.07 6.68
CA LYS A 254 10.28 -12.91 7.55
C LYS A 254 9.19 -11.86 7.36
N SER A 255 8.87 -11.51 6.11
CA SER A 255 7.77 -10.60 5.79
C SER A 255 6.43 -11.11 6.29
N LEU A 256 6.16 -12.41 6.16
CA LEU A 256 4.92 -13.05 6.60
C LEU A 256 4.80 -13.07 8.13
N ARG A 257 5.87 -13.41 8.85
CA ARG A 257 5.91 -13.35 10.32
C ARG A 257 5.59 -11.93 10.79
N ARG A 258 6.26 -10.95 10.20
CA ARG A 258 6.06 -9.55 10.54
C ARG A 258 4.64 -9.08 10.25
N LEU A 259 4.09 -9.46 9.10
CA LEU A 259 2.72 -9.12 8.74
C LEU A 259 1.73 -9.70 9.74
N LYS A 260 1.93 -10.96 10.15
CA LYS A 260 1.13 -11.61 11.20
C LYS A 260 1.30 -10.96 12.58
N GLU A 261 2.48 -10.44 12.92
CA GLU A 261 2.70 -9.72 14.18
C GLU A 261 2.00 -8.35 14.19
N VAL A 262 2.09 -7.59 13.09
CA VAL A 262 1.37 -6.32 12.94
C VAL A 262 -0.14 -6.56 13.00
N THR A 263 -0.64 -7.57 12.30
CA THR A 263 -2.08 -7.85 12.31
C THR A 263 -2.57 -8.49 13.61
N ALA A 264 -1.72 -9.24 14.33
CA ALA A 264 -2.06 -9.72 15.66
C ALA A 264 -2.22 -8.59 16.67
N LYS A 265 -1.42 -7.51 16.57
CA LYS A 265 -1.63 -6.31 17.40
C LYS A 265 -3.01 -5.69 17.15
N LEU A 266 -3.41 -5.58 15.88
CA LEU A 266 -4.72 -5.04 15.51
C LEU A 266 -5.87 -5.89 16.04
N VAL A 267 -5.77 -7.23 15.95
CA VAL A 267 -6.78 -8.14 16.52
C VAL A 267 -6.86 -7.99 18.04
N ILE A 268 -5.73 -7.85 18.73
CA ILE A 268 -5.70 -7.68 20.19
C ILE A 268 -6.23 -6.30 20.61
N GLU A 269 -5.95 -5.25 19.83
CA GLU A 269 -6.47 -3.90 20.06
C GLU A 269 -7.98 -3.82 19.83
N ASP A 270 -8.49 -4.45 18.76
CA ASP A 270 -9.93 -4.57 18.48
C ASP A 270 -10.64 -5.37 19.59
N GLU A 271 -10.07 -6.50 20.05
CA GLU A 271 -10.60 -7.23 21.19
C GLU A 271 -10.55 -6.40 22.49
N ARG A 272 -9.53 -5.56 22.69
CA ARG A 272 -9.45 -4.66 23.86
C ARG A 272 -10.43 -3.51 23.77
N GLU A 273 -10.68 -2.96 22.59
CA GLU A 273 -11.71 -1.94 22.35
C GLU A 273 -13.11 -2.53 22.48
N GLU A 274 -13.38 -3.74 21.94
CA GLU A 274 -14.61 -4.48 22.20
C GLU A 274 -14.79 -4.77 23.70
N LEU A 275 -13.75 -5.21 24.41
CA LEU A 275 -13.80 -5.43 25.87
C LEU A 275 -13.98 -4.11 26.64
N SER A 276 -13.35 -3.03 26.21
CA SER A 276 -13.52 -1.68 26.77
C SER A 276 -14.94 -1.16 26.56
N LEU A 277 -15.51 -1.34 25.37
CA LEU A 277 -16.89 -1.01 25.03
C LEU A 277 -17.87 -1.89 25.80
N VAL A 278 -17.57 -3.18 26.02
CA VAL A 278 -18.37 -4.08 26.86
C VAL A 278 -18.26 -3.72 28.35
N LEU A 279 -17.14 -3.15 28.79
CA LEU A 279 -16.95 -2.67 30.17
C LEU A 279 -17.53 -1.26 30.42
N THR A 280 -17.62 -0.42 29.38
CA THR A 280 -18.19 0.94 29.46
C THR A 280 -19.67 1.00 29.09
N ALA A 281 -20.14 0.14 28.19
CA ALA A 281 -21.54 -0.11 27.90
C ALA A 281 -21.97 -1.40 28.62
N GLY A 282 -22.42 -1.23 29.86
CA GLY A 282 -23.09 -2.31 30.59
C GLY A 282 -24.26 -2.85 29.76
N TRP A 283 -24.20 -4.15 29.45
CA TRP A 283 -25.31 -5.02 29.05
C TRP A 283 -26.27 -4.46 27.98
N LEU A 284 -26.15 -4.91 26.72
CA LEU A 284 -27.22 -5.64 26.03
C LEU A 284 -26.71 -6.22 24.67
N CYS A 285 -26.62 -7.55 24.64
CA CYS A 285 -26.99 -8.48 23.55
C CYS A 285 -26.74 -8.08 22.07
N PHE A 286 -25.76 -8.71 21.41
CA PHE A 286 -25.89 -9.09 19.99
C PHE A 286 -24.95 -10.24 19.53
N LYS A 287 -24.96 -11.40 20.21
CA LYS A 287 -24.49 -12.67 19.63
C LYS A 287 -25.39 -13.82 20.10
N CYS A 288 -26.60 -13.91 19.56
CA CYS A 288 -27.40 -15.14 19.61
C CYS A 288 -28.32 -15.23 18.39
N GLN A 289 -27.74 -15.53 17.22
CA GLN A 289 -28.46 -16.20 16.12
C GLN A 289 -27.48 -17.10 15.36
N ARG A 290 -27.08 -18.20 16.00
CA ARG A 290 -26.82 -19.49 15.34
C ARG A 290 -26.62 -20.53 16.43
N SER A 291 -27.37 -21.63 16.31
CA SER A 291 -27.32 -22.87 17.09
C SER A 291 -28.18 -22.91 18.36
N CYS A 292 -29.46 -23.22 18.22
CA CYS A 292 -30.16 -24.17 19.10
C CYS A 292 -31.49 -24.59 18.45
N LEU A 293 -31.40 -25.43 17.42
CA LEU A 293 -32.39 -26.49 17.19
C LEU A 293 -32.02 -27.63 18.14
N CYS A 294 -32.86 -27.92 19.14
CA CYS A 294 -33.17 -29.25 19.70
C CYS A 294 -33.83 -29.17 21.09
N ALA A 295 -34.74 -30.12 21.35
CA ALA A 295 -35.64 -30.33 22.49
C ALA A 295 -36.86 -29.38 22.52
N GLY A 296 -38.12 -29.81 22.46
CA GLY A 296 -38.72 -31.11 22.69
C GLY A 296 -39.85 -30.94 23.71
N ILE A 297 -41.07 -31.32 23.29
CA ILE A 297 -42.39 -31.26 23.97
C ILE A 297 -43.13 -29.92 23.80
#